data_AF-A0A7G8EU94-F1
#
_entry.id   AF-A0A7G8EU94-F1
#
_cell.length_a   1.000
_cell.length_b   1.000
_cell.length_c   1.000
_cell.angle_alpha   90.00
_cell.angle_beta   90.00
_cell.angle_gamma   90.00
#
_symmetry.space_group_name_H-M   'P 1'
#
loop_
_entity.id
_entity.type
_entity.pdbx_description
1 polymer ?
#
loop_
_entity_poly.entity_id
_entity_poly.type
_entity_poly.pdbx_seq_one_letter_code
_entity_poly.pdbx_strand_id
1 'polypeptide(L)'
;MPDAEMIGLLDELLELRREMGSHNMMLRAAQCLTPAQRMTAYAMASEIMRSDGPFQRQERAFLDHLALMLEISGFEAQRIDAVFEIFHARLTLSSRLTMPAIEDTMGQEVATQPDPTVVH
;
A
#
# COMPACT_ATOMS: atom_id res chain seq x y z
N MET A 1 -23.75 -13.10 14.16
CA MET A 1 -23.29 -13.36 15.53
C MET A 1 -23.59 -12.13 16.36
N PRO A 2 -24.25 -12.27 17.52
CA PRO A 2 -24.39 -11.21 18.51
C PRO A 2 -23.02 -10.85 19.12
N ASP A 3 -22.86 -9.60 19.58
CA ASP A 3 -21.59 -9.10 20.12
C ASP A 3 -21.04 -9.95 21.27
N ALA A 4 -21.92 -10.45 22.14
CA ALA A 4 -21.54 -11.32 23.26
C ALA A 4 -20.90 -12.64 22.81
N GLU A 5 -21.36 -13.20 21.69
CA GLU A 5 -20.79 -14.44 21.11
C GLU A 5 -19.38 -14.18 20.57
N MET A 6 -19.18 -13.04 19.90
CA MET A 6 -17.87 -12.63 19.40
C MET A 6 -16.87 -12.36 20.53
N ILE A 7 -17.31 -11.72 21.62
CA ILE A 7 -16.48 -11.50 22.81
C ILE A 7 -16.06 -12.84 23.41
N GLY A 8 -17.00 -13.78 23.58
CA GLY A 8 -16.70 -15.12 24.09
C GLY A 8 -15.65 -15.86 23.25
N LEU A 9 -15.77 -15.81 21.93
CA LEU A 9 -14.77 -16.40 21.02
C LEU A 9 -13.38 -15.77 21.17
N LEU A 10 -13.31 -14.45 21.39
CA LEU A 10 -12.03 -13.78 21.60
C LEU A 10 -11.39 -14.18 22.94
N ASP A 11 -12.20 -14.29 24.00
CA ASP A 11 -11.70 -14.72 25.31
C ASP A 11 -11.14 -16.14 25.26
N GLU A 12 -11.86 -17.09 24.64
CA GLU A 12 -11.38 -18.46 24.40
C GLU A 12 -10.07 -18.46 23.59
N LEU A 13 -9.96 -17.60 22.58
CA LEU A 13 -8.77 -17.48 21.75
C LEU A 13 -7.57 -16.94 22.55
N LEU A 14 -7.79 -15.97 23.44
CA LEU A 14 -6.77 -15.42 24.32
C LEU A 14 -6.31 -16.43 25.37
N GLU A 15 -7.24 -17.22 25.92
CA GLU A 15 -6.93 -18.30 26.85
C GLU A 15 -6.10 -19.39 26.17
N LEU A 16 -6.54 -19.86 25.00
CA LEU A 16 -5.78 -20.81 24.19
C LEU A 16 -4.36 -20.32 23.91
N ARG A 17 -4.20 -19.04 23.54
CA ARG A 17 -2.88 -18.42 23.32
C ARG A 17 -2.01 -18.47 24.58
N ARG A 18 -2.57 -18.25 25.78
CA ARG A 18 -1.82 -18.30 27.05
C ARG A 18 -1.33 -19.72 27.36
N GLU A 19 -2.14 -20.73 27.06
CA GLU A 19 -1.80 -22.13 27.34
C GLU A 19 -0.70 -22.66 26.43
N MET A 20 -0.79 -22.43 25.11
CA MET A 20 0.09 -23.08 24.13
C MET A 20 1.13 -22.17 23.48
N GLY A 21 0.98 -20.85 23.66
CA GLY A 21 1.82 -19.83 23.03
C GLY A 21 1.46 -19.54 21.57
N SER A 22 1.82 -18.33 21.10
CA SER A 22 1.50 -17.83 19.75
C SER A 22 1.99 -18.74 18.63
N HIS A 23 3.20 -19.28 18.74
CA HIS A 23 3.80 -20.07 17.66
C HIS A 23 3.05 -21.38 17.42
N ASN A 24 2.82 -22.18 18.48
CA ASN A 24 2.08 -23.44 18.36
C ASN A 24 0.63 -23.20 17.94
N MET A 25 0.00 -22.13 18.45
CA MET A 25 -1.35 -21.76 18.06
C MET A 25 -1.44 -21.47 16.56
N MET A 26 -0.49 -20.73 16.00
CA MET A 26 -0.42 -20.41 14.57
C MET A 26 -0.19 -21.66 13.71
N LEU A 27 0.66 -22.59 14.14
CA LEU A 27 0.84 -23.89 13.45
C LEU A 27 -0.46 -24.69 13.40
N ARG A 28 -1.21 -24.76 14.50
CA ARG A 28 -2.52 -25.43 14.52
C ARG A 28 -3.54 -24.71 13.63
N ALA A 29 -3.56 -23.38 13.66
CA ALA A 29 -4.44 -22.61 12.81
C ALA A 29 -4.16 -22.88 11.33
N ALA A 30 -2.88 -22.88 10.92
CA ALA A 30 -2.47 -23.16 9.54
C ALA A 30 -2.96 -24.52 9.01
N GLN A 31 -3.04 -25.54 9.87
CA GLN A 31 -3.56 -26.87 9.53
C GLN A 31 -5.07 -26.87 9.25
N CYS A 32 -5.82 -25.94 9.83
CA CYS A 32 -7.25 -25.80 9.63
C CYS A 32 -7.62 -24.96 8.39
N LEU A 33 -6.65 -24.25 7.80
CA LEU A 33 -6.88 -23.40 6.64
C LEU A 33 -6.76 -24.17 5.32
N THR A 34 -7.69 -23.89 4.41
CA THR A 34 -7.55 -24.28 2.99
C THR A 34 -6.38 -23.53 2.34
N PRO A 35 -5.82 -24.02 1.22
CA PRO A 35 -4.73 -23.33 0.52
C PRO A 35 -5.05 -21.87 0.17
N ALA A 36 -6.28 -21.58 -0.25
CA ALA A 36 -6.72 -20.22 -0.53
C ALA A 36 -6.74 -19.35 0.74
N GLN A 37 -7.24 -19.88 1.85
CA GLN A 37 -7.26 -19.15 3.12
C GLN A 37 -5.85 -18.90 3.68
N ARG A 38 -4.90 -19.82 3.45
CA ARG A 38 -3.49 -19.60 3.81
C ARG A 38 -2.90 -18.42 3.05
N MET A 39 -3.12 -18.37 1.73
CA MET A 39 -2.73 -17.23 0.90
C MET A 39 -3.36 -15.92 1.39
N THR A 40 -4.66 -15.94 1.70
CA THR A 40 -5.35 -14.77 2.27
C THR A 40 -4.76 -14.36 3.61
N ALA A 41 -4.48 -15.30 4.51
CA ALA A 41 -3.90 -15.00 5.82
C ALA A 41 -2.52 -14.34 5.70
N TYR A 42 -1.68 -14.84 4.79
CA TYR A 42 -0.39 -14.20 4.49
C TYR A 42 -0.58 -12.80 3.89
N ALA A 43 -1.46 -12.65 2.91
CA ALA A 43 -1.73 -11.35 2.29
C ALA A 43 -2.22 -10.33 3.31
N MET A 44 -3.11 -10.72 4.22
CA MET A 44 -3.57 -9.86 5.31
C MET A 44 -2.44 -9.48 6.26
N ALA A 45 -1.58 -10.43 6.65
CA ALA A 45 -0.44 -10.13 7.51
C ALA A 45 0.55 -9.16 6.83
N SER A 46 0.82 -9.36 5.54
CA SER A 46 1.67 -8.49 4.73
C SER A 46 1.06 -7.09 4.59
N GLU A 47 -0.24 -6.98 4.36
CA GLU A 47 -0.95 -5.70 4.23
C GLU A 47 -0.92 -4.92 5.54
N ILE A 48 -1.24 -5.57 6.67
CA ILE A 48 -1.22 -4.95 8.00
C ILE A 48 0.15 -4.34 8.27
N MET A 49 1.24 -5.10 8.05
CA MET A 49 2.60 -4.59 8.25
C MET A 49 2.96 -3.47 7.27
N ARG A 50 2.53 -3.59 6.00
CA ARG A 50 2.84 -2.59 4.98
C ARG A 50 2.05 -1.29 5.15
N SER A 51 0.90 -1.35 5.82
CA SER A 51 0.05 -0.19 6.12
C SER A 51 0.74 0.82 7.04
N ASP A 52 1.66 0.35 7.90
CA ASP A 52 2.44 1.19 8.82
C ASP A 52 3.64 1.87 8.15
N GLY A 53 4.00 1.48 6.92
CA GLY A 53 5.14 2.01 6.18
C GLY A 53 5.90 0.92 5.41
N PRO A 54 7.09 1.22 4.89
CA PRO A 54 7.95 0.22 4.26
C PRO A 54 8.35 -0.89 5.24
N PHE A 55 8.47 -2.13 4.76
CA PHE A 55 8.83 -3.26 5.60
C PHE A 55 10.17 -3.07 6.31
N GLN A 56 10.17 -3.27 7.61
CA GLN A 56 11.36 -3.37 8.44
C GLN A 56 11.97 -4.77 8.34
N ARG A 57 13.26 -4.89 8.68
CA ARG A 57 13.95 -6.19 8.63
C ARG A 57 13.27 -7.26 9.49
N GLN A 58 12.77 -6.88 10.67
CA GLN A 58 12.12 -7.82 11.58
C GLN A 58 10.76 -8.29 11.05
N GLU A 59 9.99 -7.38 10.45
CA GLU A 59 8.71 -7.70 9.79
C GLU A 59 8.93 -8.63 8.60
N ARG A 60 9.98 -8.38 7.81
CA ARG A 60 10.34 -9.27 6.70
C ARG A 60 10.71 -10.67 7.18
N ALA A 61 11.53 -10.78 8.22
CA ALA A 61 11.88 -12.07 8.80
C ALA A 61 10.65 -12.80 9.38
N PHE A 62 9.70 -12.07 9.95
CA PHE A 62 8.43 -12.63 10.41
C PHE A 62 7.59 -13.14 9.23
N LEU A 63 7.45 -12.36 8.14
CA LEU A 63 6.70 -12.77 6.95
C LEU A 63 7.33 -13.98 6.27
N ASP A 64 8.66 -14.03 6.16
CA ASP A 64 9.37 -15.20 5.62
C ASP A 64 9.06 -16.45 6.47
N HIS A 65 9.05 -16.32 7.80
CA HIS A 65 8.69 -17.41 8.69
C HIS A 65 7.21 -17.81 8.57
N LEU A 66 6.32 -16.83 8.44
CA LEU A 66 4.88 -17.04 8.25
C LEU A 66 4.57 -17.77 6.95
N ALA A 67 5.23 -17.39 5.84
CA ALA A 67 5.10 -18.06 4.55
C ALA A 67 5.46 -19.54 4.66
N LEU A 68 6.54 -19.87 5.38
CA LEU A 68 6.93 -21.26 5.63
C LEU A 68 5.86 -22.03 6.40
N MET A 69 5.32 -21.45 7.49
CA MET A 69 4.27 -22.10 8.28
C MET A 69 2.96 -22.31 7.50
N LEU A 70 2.66 -21.40 6.58
CA LEU A 70 1.48 -21.48 5.72
C LEU A 70 1.74 -22.29 4.43
N GLU A 71 2.92 -22.87 4.27
CA GLU A 71 3.34 -23.64 3.09
C GLU A 71 3.20 -22.84 1.78
N ILE A 72 3.46 -21.54 1.85
CA ILE A 72 3.42 -20.62 0.71
C ILE A 72 4.81 -20.58 0.08
N SER A 73 4.87 -20.78 -1.24
CA SER A 73 6.13 -20.67 -1.97
C SER A 73 6.69 -19.25 -1.90
N GLY A 74 8.02 -19.12 -1.88
CA GLY A 74 8.66 -17.80 -1.89
C GLY A 74 8.27 -16.94 -3.09
N PHE A 75 7.98 -17.55 -4.24
CA PHE A 75 7.47 -16.86 -5.42
C PHE A 75 6.10 -16.22 -5.18
N GLU A 76 5.16 -16.97 -4.61
CA GLU A 76 3.81 -16.47 -4.32
C GLU A 76 3.83 -15.40 -3.22
N ALA A 77 4.64 -15.59 -2.18
CA ALA A 77 4.86 -14.56 -1.15
C ALA A 77 5.38 -13.25 -1.77
N GLN A 78 6.41 -13.31 -2.61
CA GLN A 78 6.96 -12.14 -3.30
C GLN A 78 5.95 -11.46 -4.22
N ARG A 79 5.08 -12.23 -4.89
CA ARG A 79 4.02 -11.67 -5.73
C ARG A 79 3.02 -10.87 -4.91
N ILE A 80 2.63 -11.38 -3.75
CA ILE A 80 1.75 -10.68 -2.81
C ILE A 80 2.43 -9.40 -2.30
N ASP A 81 3.68 -9.50 -1.82
CA ASP A 81 4.43 -8.35 -1.32
C ASP A 81 4.53 -7.24 -2.38
N ALA A 82 4.77 -7.61 -3.64
CA ALA A 82 4.87 -6.66 -4.75
C ALA A 82 3.54 -5.92 -5.03
N VAL A 83 2.40 -6.60 -4.87
CA VAL A 83 1.08 -5.95 -5.00
C VAL A 83 0.92 -4.87 -3.93
N PHE A 84 1.31 -5.16 -2.69
CA PHE A 84 1.21 -4.17 -1.62
C PHE A 84 2.23 -3.04 -1.74
N GLU A 85 3.43 -3.30 -2.27
CA GLU A 85 4.36 -2.21 -2.61
C GLU A 85 3.78 -1.25 -3.65
N ILE A 86 3.07 -1.76 -4.66
CA ILE A 86 2.36 -0.93 -5.65
C ILE A 86 1.20 -0.19 -4.99
N PHE A 87 0.39 -0.89 -4.18
CA PHE A 87 -0.80 -0.32 -3.54
C PHE A 87 -0.47 0.81 -2.56
N HIS A 88 0.63 0.66 -1.81
CA HIS A 88 1.11 1.67 -0.87
C HIS A 88 2.20 2.58 -1.47
N ALA A 89 2.44 2.52 -2.78
CA ALA A 89 3.33 3.44 -3.45
C ALA A 89 2.77 4.87 -3.27
N ARG A 90 3.60 5.77 -2.74
CA ARG A 90 3.25 7.20 -2.75
C ARG A 90 3.10 7.62 -4.21
N LEU A 91 1.92 8.11 -4.57
CA LEU A 91 1.70 8.78 -5.84
C LEU A 91 2.59 10.03 -5.87
N THR A 92 3.77 9.94 -6.47
CA THR A 92 4.58 11.10 -6.77
C THR A 92 3.96 11.81 -7.97
N LEU A 93 3.00 12.69 -7.72
CA LEU A 93 2.49 13.62 -8.72
C LEU A 93 3.59 14.66 -9.02
N SER A 94 4.53 14.27 -9.87
CA SER A 94 5.47 15.17 -10.54
C SER A 94 5.23 15.18 -12.04
N SER A 95 3.97 15.19 -12.44
CA SER A 95 3.58 15.86 -13.67
C SER A 95 3.18 17.28 -13.27
N ARG A 96 4.12 18.22 -13.37
CA ARG A 96 3.74 19.63 -13.58
C ARG A 96 2.85 19.61 -14.81
N LEU A 97 1.55 19.79 -14.63
CA LEU A 97 0.65 20.17 -15.71
C LEU A 97 1.13 21.56 -16.13
N THR A 98 2.07 21.62 -17.07
CA THR A 98 2.36 22.84 -17.80
C THR A 98 1.13 23.10 -18.65
N MET A 99 0.17 23.83 -18.08
CA MET A 99 -0.91 24.43 -18.86
C MET A 99 -0.22 25.34 -19.88
N PRO A 100 -0.46 25.18 -21.19
CA PRO A 100 0.04 26.12 -22.17
C PRO A 100 -0.52 27.50 -21.81
N ALA A 101 0.36 28.49 -21.69
CA ALA A 101 -0.06 29.87 -21.55
C ALA A 101 -0.97 30.20 -22.74
N ILE A 102 -2.22 30.58 -22.45
CA ILE A 102 -3.09 31.19 -23.45
C ILE A 102 -2.47 32.57 -23.68
N GLU A 103 -1.74 32.72 -24.79
CA GLU A 103 -1.28 34.03 -25.23
C GLU A 103 -2.52 34.87 -25.56
N ASP A 104 -2.78 35.87 -24.72
CA ASP A 104 -3.77 36.92 -24.96
C ASP A 104 -3.42 37.64 -26.27
N THR A 105 -4.07 37.20 -27.35
CA THR A 105 -3.99 37.88 -28.64
C THR A 105 -4.99 39.03 -28.63
N MET A 106 -4.70 40.11 -27.90
CA MET A 106 -5.41 41.38 -28.07
C MET A 106 -4.50 42.57 -27.78
N GLY A 107 -4.36 43.43 -28.80
CA GLY A 107 -3.99 44.84 -28.62
C GLY A 107 -2.57 45.20 -29.05
N GLN A 108 -2.34 45.31 -30.36
CA GLN A 108 -1.30 46.22 -30.85
C GLN A 108 -1.97 47.28 -31.74
N GLU A 109 -2.53 48.28 -31.08
CA GLU A 109 -2.77 49.60 -31.69
C GLU A 109 -1.39 50.22 -31.98
N VAL A 110 -1.03 50.33 -33.25
CA VAL A 110 0.11 51.18 -33.65
C VAL A 110 -0.44 52.56 -33.96
N ALA A 111 -0.37 53.41 -32.94
CA ALA A 111 -0.60 54.84 -33.06
C ALA A 111 0.49 55.50 -33.93
N THR A 112 0.02 56.33 -34.84
CA THR A 112 0.75 57.21 -35.76
C THR A 112 1.77 58.08 -35.03
N GLN A 113 3.00 58.17 -35.54
CA GLN A 113 3.99 59.16 -35.11
C GLN A 113 4.36 60.09 -36.28
N PRO A 114 4.45 61.42 -36.08
CA PRO A 114 4.53 62.38 -37.16
C PRO A 114 5.98 62.68 -37.59
N ASP A 115 6.09 63.03 -38.86
CA ASP A 115 7.26 63.49 -39.61
C ASP A 115 7.88 64.80 -39.06
N PRO A 116 9.22 64.88 -38.90
CA PRO A 116 9.94 66.14 -38.82
C PRO A 116 10.89 66.33 -40.02
N THR A 117 10.36 66.98 -41.06
CA THR A 117 10.92 68.11 -41.83
C THR A 117 12.45 68.19 -42.05
N VAL A 118 12.83 68.00 -43.34
CA VAL A 118 13.77 68.79 -44.18
C VAL A 118 15.11 69.27 -43.58
N VAL A 119 16.18 68.74 -44.15
CA VAL A 119 17.52 69.33 -44.34
C VAL A 119 17.80 69.09 -45.84
N HIS A 120 17.97 70.02 -46.77
CA HIS A 120 18.46 71.41 -46.85
C HIS A 120 17.65 72.18 -47.92
#